data_AF-A0A9P6LG12-F1
#
_entry.id   AF-A0A9P6LG12-F1
#
_cell.length_a   1.000
_cell.length_b   1.000
_cell.length_c   1.000
_cell.angle_alpha   90.00
_cell.angle_beta   90.00
_cell.angle_gamma   90.00
#
_symmetry.space_group_name_H-M   'P 1'
#
loop_
_entity.id
_entity.type
_entity.pdbx_description
1 polymer ?
#
loop_
_entity_poly.entity_id
_entity_poly.type
_entity_poly.pdbx_seq_one_letter_code
_entity_poly.pdbx_strand_id
1 'polypeptide(L)'
;MEPALRRAASSVCGQFHSTRALHSTVSRKSKANNVTTRQFSSTPKAASEAAAAKATNTENPTPKLGSDDLFHSFTNSPIPEIRRRAAFMRQHAYCPHPDHRATRVPTIAPHGDENTAKTGNLAPAHVDFECPDCGVPVYCSKEHWMDDYEAHLEICDTLKEINEDDHDLRSGRAFPEFVMADDQMPEAVVNMTNWDTFMYSREFEAINDERSMRQVTKMLTYPITIGSILHELSPYSVKQGERLTNEGLKSLSALRYTLHPPLSGKGTDMKDLRPEAPPVRVFCLGARAESSLPRNVWLQLAHLFPESKIHLIFIGPESMANRDDEFPLPPRTPENPFGMVVEDRISHKLKISTIVDYYHTIHKTGYFAPYDPYFDCFCLFHPGLGHPASSHEWSETLPMLLETKLPIIATGYTQFDMERDIEWVRKTAAGEFDMLLEPGENLFRSMRWDLNDLDPQDVSCGNWGVWAFRGKRYETATKDD
;
A
#
# COMPACT_ATOMS: atom_id res chain seq x y z
N MET A 1 6.60 -0.10 -6.24
CA MET A 1 5.67 -0.79 -7.15
C MET A 1 6.47 -1.32 -8.33
N GLU A 2 6.21 -2.56 -8.75
CA GLU A 2 6.89 -3.18 -9.88
C GLU A 2 6.63 -2.39 -11.19
N PRO A 3 7.63 -2.19 -12.07
CA PRO A 3 7.47 -1.37 -13.27
C PRO A 3 6.33 -1.80 -14.18
N ALA A 4 6.03 -3.10 -14.24
CA ALA A 4 4.94 -3.67 -15.03
C ALA A 4 3.57 -3.21 -14.51
N LEU A 5 3.34 -3.31 -13.20
CA LEU A 5 2.09 -2.90 -12.57
C LEU A 5 1.84 -1.39 -12.74
N ARG A 6 2.90 -0.58 -12.61
CA ARG A 6 2.82 0.87 -12.85
C ARG A 6 2.51 1.21 -14.30
N ARG A 7 3.13 0.52 -15.28
CA ARG A 7 2.83 0.70 -16.71
C ARG A 7 1.39 0.32 -17.04
N ALA A 8 0.93 -0.81 -16.53
CA ALA A 8 -0.43 -1.29 -16.74
C ALA A 8 -1.45 -0.28 -16.18
N ALA A 9 -1.26 0.18 -14.93
CA ALA A 9 -2.11 1.21 -14.33
C ALA A 9 -2.05 2.56 -15.07
N SER A 10 -0.87 2.96 -15.56
CA SER A 10 -0.70 4.23 -16.29
C SER A 10 -1.35 4.21 -17.68
N SER A 11 -1.40 3.04 -18.34
CA SER A 11 -1.98 2.90 -19.69
C SER A 11 -3.48 3.17 -19.74
N VAL A 12 -4.18 2.96 -18.62
CA VAL A 12 -5.63 3.19 -18.48
C VAL A 12 -5.97 4.68 -18.30
N CYS A 13 -5.02 5.49 -17.80
CA CYS A 13 -5.24 6.91 -17.47
C CYS A 13 -5.36 7.84 -18.70
N GLY A 14 -5.18 7.31 -19.92
CA GLY A 14 -5.15 8.10 -21.16
C GLY A 14 -6.47 8.19 -21.93
N GLN A 15 -7.52 7.48 -21.52
CA GLN A 15 -8.78 7.43 -22.27
C GLN A 15 -9.96 7.43 -21.29
N PHE A 16 -11.08 8.02 -21.70
CA PHE A 16 -12.36 8.15 -20.98
C PHE A 16 -12.51 9.40 -20.08
N HIS A 17 -12.72 10.56 -20.73
CA HIS A 17 -13.82 11.43 -20.30
C HIS A 17 -15.04 11.03 -21.14
N SER A 18 -16.03 10.36 -20.54
CA SER A 18 -17.35 10.24 -21.15
C SER A 18 -18.42 10.49 -20.10
N THR A 19 -19.11 11.60 -20.30
CA THR A 19 -20.34 12.02 -19.65
C THR A 19 -21.38 10.90 -19.65
N ARG A 20 -21.80 10.43 -18.46
CA ARG A 20 -23.07 9.70 -18.32
C ARG A 20 -24.20 10.72 -18.13
N ALA A 21 -24.94 10.96 -19.21
CA ALA A 21 -26.26 11.56 -19.14
C ALA A 21 -27.27 10.47 -18.74
N LEU A 22 -27.92 10.61 -17.59
CA LEU A 22 -29.10 9.84 -17.24
C LEU A 22 -30.35 10.70 -17.42
N HIS A 23 -31.36 10.07 -18.01
CA HIS A 23 -32.61 10.59 -18.52
C HIS A 23 -33.36 11.51 -17.55
N SER A 24 -33.72 12.72 -18.00
CA SER A 24 -34.77 13.53 -17.37
C SER A 24 -36.07 13.44 -18.18
N THR A 25 -37.16 13.21 -17.46
CA THR A 25 -38.52 13.26 -17.96
C THR A 25 -38.93 14.70 -18.26
N VAL A 26 -39.58 14.89 -19.39
CA VAL A 26 -40.05 16.17 -19.93
C VAL A 26 -41.13 16.79 -19.03
N SER A 27 -40.99 18.07 -18.64
CA SER A 27 -41.93 19.16 -19.02
C SER A 27 -41.79 20.42 -18.16
N ARG A 28 -41.36 21.54 -18.77
CA ARG A 28 -42.12 22.80 -18.94
C ARG A 28 -41.16 23.98 -19.20
N LYS A 29 -41.31 24.58 -20.39
CA LYS A 29 -40.72 25.87 -20.76
C LYS A 29 -41.24 26.97 -19.85
N SER A 30 -40.35 27.79 -19.29
CA SER A 30 -40.66 29.17 -18.91
C SER A 30 -39.54 30.11 -19.34
N LYS A 31 -39.91 31.35 -19.60
CA LYS A 31 -39.26 32.31 -20.49
C LYS A 31 -38.04 32.99 -19.87
N ALA A 32 -37.14 33.36 -20.78
CA ALA A 32 -36.01 34.27 -20.68
C ALA A 32 -36.09 35.38 -19.61
N ASN A 33 -34.96 35.61 -18.94
CA ASN A 33 -34.53 36.94 -18.55
C ASN A 33 -33.05 37.13 -18.92
N ASN A 34 -32.83 38.00 -19.90
CA ASN A 34 -31.53 38.50 -20.32
C ASN A 34 -31.03 39.50 -19.27
N VAL A 35 -29.91 39.23 -18.62
CA VAL A 35 -29.10 40.28 -17.97
C VAL A 35 -27.66 40.11 -18.42
N THR A 36 -27.22 41.09 -19.21
CA THR A 36 -25.84 41.30 -19.66
C THR A 36 -24.99 41.79 -18.50
N THR A 37 -23.99 41.01 -18.10
CA THR A 37 -22.92 41.48 -17.20
C THR A 37 -21.59 41.39 -17.92
N ARG A 38 -20.93 42.54 -18.01
CA ARG A 38 -19.73 42.85 -18.80
C ARG A 38 -18.53 42.02 -18.36
N GLN A 39 -17.87 41.38 -19.31
CA GLN A 39 -16.52 40.82 -19.15
C GLN A 39 -15.49 41.95 -19.26
N PHE A 40 -14.62 42.07 -18.26
CA PHE A 40 -13.34 42.75 -18.38
C PHE A 40 -12.25 41.70 -18.53
N SER A 41 -11.63 41.65 -19.71
CA SER A 41 -10.47 40.84 -20.03
C SER A 41 -9.19 41.61 -19.73
N SER A 42 -8.29 41.04 -18.94
CA SER A 42 -6.84 41.29 -19.08
C SER A 42 -6.02 40.17 -18.44
N THR A 43 -5.76 39.12 -19.20
CA THR A 43 -4.59 38.24 -18.98
C THR A 43 -3.98 37.92 -20.34
N PRO A 44 -2.64 38.02 -20.48
CA PRO A 44 -1.96 37.66 -21.71
C PRO A 44 -1.99 36.14 -21.91
N LYS A 45 -2.14 35.74 -23.16
CA LYS A 45 -2.17 34.36 -23.67
C LYS A 45 -1.03 33.53 -23.08
N ALA A 46 -1.38 32.57 -22.21
CA ALA A 46 -0.61 31.34 -22.08
C ALA A 46 -0.87 30.53 -23.36
N ALA A 47 0.07 30.57 -24.28
CA ALA A 47 0.15 29.59 -25.34
C ALA A 47 0.38 28.24 -24.66
N SER A 48 -0.65 27.40 -24.72
CA SER A 48 -0.63 26.02 -24.26
C SER A 48 0.59 25.29 -24.80
N GLU A 49 1.38 24.72 -23.91
CA GLU A 49 2.28 23.60 -24.18
C GLU A 49 1.44 22.38 -24.54
N ALA A 50 0.83 22.42 -25.72
CA ALA A 50 0.31 21.29 -26.46
C ALA A 50 1.21 21.11 -27.69
N ALA A 51 2.50 20.89 -27.45
CA ALA A 51 3.49 20.71 -28.50
C ALA A 51 4.66 19.83 -28.05
N ALA A 52 4.36 18.62 -27.56
CA ALA A 52 5.29 17.47 -27.62
C ALA A 52 4.57 16.12 -27.43
N ALA A 53 3.39 15.97 -28.01
CA ALA A 53 2.83 14.64 -28.28
C ALA A 53 2.50 14.59 -29.76
N LYS A 54 3.50 14.27 -30.58
CA LYS A 54 3.22 13.72 -31.90
C LYS A 54 2.37 12.48 -31.65
N ALA A 55 1.10 12.55 -32.04
CA ALA A 55 0.22 11.40 -32.11
C ALA A 55 0.84 10.37 -33.05
N THR A 56 1.65 9.47 -32.51
CA THR A 56 1.90 8.17 -33.11
C THR A 56 0.59 7.42 -33.05
N ASN A 57 0.08 7.00 -34.21
CA ASN A 57 -1.04 6.08 -34.33
C ASN A 57 -0.87 4.94 -33.31
N THR A 58 -1.61 4.97 -32.20
CA THR A 58 -1.67 3.87 -31.26
C THR A 58 -2.63 2.84 -31.83
N GLU A 59 -2.08 1.91 -32.62
CA GLU A 59 -2.66 0.58 -32.71
C GLU A 59 -2.84 0.08 -31.27
N ASN A 60 -4.04 -0.38 -30.90
CA ASN A 60 -4.22 -1.10 -29.64
C ASN A 60 -3.23 -2.26 -29.67
N PRO A 61 -2.21 -2.30 -28.79
CA PRO A 61 -1.19 -3.32 -28.86
C PRO A 61 -1.87 -4.68 -28.67
N THR A 62 -1.77 -5.54 -29.68
CA THR A 62 -2.20 -6.93 -29.55
C THR A 62 -1.48 -7.53 -28.34
N PRO A 63 -2.21 -8.14 -27.40
CA PRO A 63 -1.60 -8.79 -26.25
C PRO A 63 -0.55 -9.80 -26.72
N LYS A 64 0.61 -9.81 -26.05
CA LYS A 64 1.70 -10.74 -26.29
C LYS A 64 1.34 -12.17 -25.89
N LEU A 65 0.42 -12.32 -24.93
CA LEU A 65 -0.08 -13.59 -24.43
C LEU A 65 -1.60 -13.55 -24.32
N GLY A 66 -2.23 -14.71 -24.58
CA GLY A 66 -3.65 -14.94 -24.32
C GLY A 66 -3.92 -15.21 -22.84
N SER A 67 -5.18 -15.07 -22.42
CA SER A 67 -5.59 -15.36 -21.03
C SER A 67 -5.48 -16.84 -20.68
N ASP A 68 -5.51 -17.70 -21.70
CA ASP A 68 -5.38 -19.15 -21.66
C ASP A 68 -3.93 -19.65 -21.80
N ASP A 69 -2.96 -18.76 -22.06
CA ASP A 69 -1.55 -19.08 -22.32
C ASP A 69 -0.61 -18.23 -21.46
N LEU A 70 -0.82 -18.26 -20.14
CA LEU A 70 -0.05 -17.48 -19.17
C LEU A 70 1.06 -18.27 -18.47
N PHE A 71 0.98 -19.59 -18.45
CA PHE A 71 1.99 -20.41 -17.79
C PHE A 71 3.18 -20.70 -18.72
N HIS A 72 4.33 -20.11 -18.43
CA HIS A 72 5.58 -20.40 -19.13
C HIS A 72 6.73 -20.55 -18.14
N SER A 73 7.69 -21.43 -18.41
CA SER A 73 8.93 -21.48 -17.63
C SER A 73 9.63 -20.11 -17.67
N PHE A 74 10.18 -19.67 -16.54
CA PHE A 74 10.80 -18.35 -16.44
C PHE A 74 11.98 -18.19 -17.40
N THR A 75 12.76 -19.26 -17.63
CA THR A 75 13.87 -19.29 -18.59
C THR A 75 13.41 -19.13 -20.03
N ASN A 76 12.38 -19.86 -20.42
CA ASN A 76 11.91 -19.93 -21.79
C ASN A 76 10.72 -19.00 -22.08
N SER A 77 10.36 -18.17 -21.10
CA SER A 77 9.25 -17.23 -21.17
C SER A 77 9.33 -16.40 -22.45
N PRO A 78 8.20 -16.14 -23.14
CA PRO A 78 8.17 -15.22 -24.27
C PRO A 78 8.53 -13.77 -23.87
N ILE A 79 8.46 -13.44 -22.57
CA ILE A 79 8.64 -12.09 -22.03
C ILE A 79 10.10 -11.86 -21.60
N PRO A 80 10.84 -10.92 -22.22
CA PRO A 80 12.26 -10.69 -21.89
C PRO A 80 12.52 -10.28 -20.44
N GLU A 81 11.58 -9.59 -19.79
CA GLU A 81 11.68 -9.18 -18.40
C GLU A 81 11.68 -10.38 -17.44
N ILE A 82 10.84 -11.38 -17.70
CA ILE A 82 10.77 -12.61 -16.90
C ILE A 82 12.04 -13.44 -17.09
N ARG A 83 12.55 -13.56 -18.33
CA ARG A 83 13.84 -14.24 -18.59
C ARG A 83 15.01 -13.59 -17.84
N ARG A 84 15.05 -12.25 -17.77
CA ARG A 84 16.07 -11.53 -16.99
C ARG A 84 15.94 -11.79 -15.49
N ARG A 85 14.71 -11.86 -14.98
CA ARG A 85 14.44 -12.24 -13.59
C ARG A 85 14.92 -13.66 -13.28
N ALA A 86 14.66 -14.62 -14.17
CA ALA A 86 15.17 -15.99 -14.08
C ALA A 86 16.71 -16.04 -14.03
N ALA A 87 17.37 -15.28 -14.90
CA ALA A 87 18.83 -15.18 -14.92
C ALA A 87 19.38 -14.56 -13.63
N PHE A 88 18.69 -13.56 -13.07
CA PHE A 88 19.04 -12.97 -11.79
C PHE A 88 18.93 -13.99 -10.64
N MET A 89 17.82 -14.75 -10.57
CA MET A 89 17.65 -15.82 -9.58
C MET A 89 18.79 -16.83 -9.66
N ARG A 90 19.12 -17.34 -10.85
CA ARG A 90 20.23 -18.29 -11.01
C ARG A 90 21.60 -17.76 -10.58
N GLN A 91 21.78 -16.45 -10.56
CA GLN A 91 23.05 -15.83 -10.16
C GLN A 91 23.13 -15.53 -8.66
N HIS A 92 21.99 -15.38 -7.98
CA HIS A 92 21.96 -14.82 -6.61
C HIS A 92 21.20 -15.69 -5.61
N ALA A 93 20.25 -16.50 -6.07
CA ALA A 93 19.51 -17.42 -5.23
C ALA A 93 20.29 -18.71 -5.01
N TYR A 94 20.17 -19.27 -3.81
CA TYR A 94 20.84 -20.49 -3.40
C TYR A 94 19.83 -21.63 -3.29
N CYS A 95 20.30 -22.84 -3.55
CA CYS A 95 19.53 -24.06 -3.37
C CYS A 95 19.19 -24.26 -1.88
N PRO A 96 17.92 -24.50 -1.54
CA PRO A 96 17.47 -24.67 -0.15
C PRO A 96 17.68 -26.09 0.39
N HIS A 97 18.05 -27.05 -0.47
CA HIS A 97 18.28 -28.45 -0.09
C HIS A 97 19.20 -28.58 1.15
N PRO A 98 18.84 -29.41 2.15
CA PRO A 98 19.56 -29.54 3.42
C PRO A 98 21.06 -29.89 3.32
N ASP A 99 21.49 -30.48 2.20
CA ASP A 99 22.91 -30.81 1.99
C ASP A 99 23.83 -29.59 1.85
N HIS A 100 23.29 -28.41 1.56
CA HIS A 100 24.05 -27.18 1.48
C HIS A 100 24.14 -26.46 2.83
N ARG A 101 25.23 -25.72 3.04
CA ARG A 101 25.32 -24.79 4.16
C ARG A 101 24.32 -23.65 4.00
N ALA A 102 23.52 -23.40 5.03
CA ALA A 102 22.59 -22.28 5.05
C ALA A 102 23.34 -20.94 4.85
N THR A 103 22.85 -20.13 3.91
CA THR A 103 23.42 -18.83 3.58
C THR A 103 22.61 -17.66 4.14
N ARG A 104 21.41 -17.93 4.68
CA ARG A 104 20.46 -16.90 5.11
C ARG A 104 19.73 -17.26 6.38
N VAL A 105 19.20 -16.23 7.02
CA VAL A 105 18.33 -16.34 8.20
C VAL A 105 16.92 -16.71 7.71
N PRO A 106 16.24 -17.68 8.32
CA PRO A 106 14.87 -18.02 7.97
C PRO A 106 13.94 -16.79 8.06
N THR A 107 13.16 -16.57 7.00
CA THR A 107 12.10 -15.55 6.92
C THR A 107 10.72 -16.11 7.25
N ILE A 108 10.58 -17.44 7.30
CA ILE A 108 9.37 -18.18 7.69
C ILE A 108 9.67 -18.90 9.00
N ALA A 109 8.63 -19.07 9.84
CA ALA A 109 8.75 -19.83 11.07
C ALA A 109 9.15 -21.29 10.75
N PRO A 110 10.19 -21.85 11.40
CA PRO A 110 10.56 -23.24 11.19
C PRO A 110 9.40 -24.18 11.57
N HIS A 111 9.11 -25.19 10.74
CA HIS A 111 8.06 -26.17 11.01
C HIS A 111 8.62 -27.29 11.91
N GLY A 112 8.29 -27.27 13.21
CA GLY A 112 8.61 -28.38 14.13
C GLY A 112 10.07 -28.44 14.59
N ASP A 113 10.65 -29.66 14.64
CA ASP A 113 12.02 -29.96 15.11
C ASP A 113 13.14 -29.45 14.17
N GLU A 114 12.82 -28.54 13.24
CA GLU A 114 13.76 -27.84 12.35
C GLU A 114 14.62 -26.79 13.06
N ASN A 115 14.49 -26.66 14.39
CA ASN A 115 15.37 -25.85 15.24
C ASN A 115 16.84 -26.32 15.24
N THR A 116 17.16 -27.37 14.49
CA THR A 116 18.52 -27.69 14.08
C THR A 116 18.54 -27.94 12.57
N ALA A 117 18.52 -26.88 11.76
CA ALA A 117 19.08 -26.98 10.41
C ALA A 117 20.55 -27.41 10.57
N LYS A 118 20.79 -28.72 10.55
CA LYS A 118 22.09 -29.31 10.34
C LYS A 118 22.52 -28.79 8.98
N THR A 119 23.24 -27.68 8.96
CA THR A 119 23.80 -27.13 7.73
C THR A 119 24.58 -28.25 7.08
N GLY A 120 24.17 -28.68 5.88
CA GLY A 120 24.85 -29.77 5.22
C GLY A 120 26.30 -29.41 4.92
N ASN A 121 27.08 -30.43 4.57
CA ASN A 121 28.52 -30.26 4.42
C ASN A 121 28.92 -29.60 3.09
N LEU A 122 28.01 -29.55 2.11
CA LEU A 122 28.28 -29.01 0.78
C LEU A 122 28.35 -27.48 0.80
N ALA A 123 29.19 -26.92 -0.07
CA ALA A 123 29.19 -25.49 -0.32
C ALA A 123 27.83 -25.05 -0.88
N PRO A 124 27.36 -23.83 -0.59
CA PRO A 124 26.14 -23.29 -1.20
C PRO A 124 26.22 -23.34 -2.73
N ALA A 125 25.18 -23.85 -3.37
CA ALA A 125 25.04 -23.88 -4.82
C ALA A 125 23.90 -22.97 -5.25
N HIS A 126 24.03 -22.33 -6.40
CA HIS A 126 22.96 -21.50 -6.94
C HIS A 126 21.84 -22.33 -7.54
N VAL A 127 20.62 -21.80 -7.53
CA VAL A 127 19.49 -22.43 -8.24
C VAL A 127 19.78 -22.47 -9.74
N ASP A 128 19.38 -23.56 -10.40
CA ASP A 128 19.55 -23.72 -11.86
C ASP A 128 18.41 -24.54 -12.48
N PHE A 129 17.95 -25.57 -11.73
CA PHE A 129 16.83 -26.42 -12.09
C PHE A 129 15.48 -25.71 -11.86
N GLU A 130 14.67 -25.67 -12.93
CA GLU A 130 13.29 -25.20 -12.90
C GLU A 130 12.33 -26.36 -12.69
N CYS A 131 11.42 -26.20 -11.73
CA CYS A 131 10.33 -27.15 -11.57
C CYS A 131 9.41 -27.12 -12.80
N PRO A 132 9.05 -28.26 -13.40
CA PRO A 132 8.18 -28.31 -14.57
C PRO A 132 6.75 -27.84 -14.29
N ASP A 133 6.28 -27.94 -13.04
CA ASP A 133 4.89 -27.66 -12.67
C ASP A 133 4.65 -26.17 -12.31
N CYS A 134 5.64 -25.51 -11.68
CA CYS A 134 5.54 -24.07 -11.36
C CYS A 134 6.39 -23.16 -12.28
N GLY A 135 7.36 -23.73 -13.02
CA GLY A 135 8.17 -23.01 -14.00
C GLY A 135 9.22 -22.05 -13.42
N VAL A 136 9.50 -22.10 -12.11
CA VAL A 136 10.44 -21.22 -11.41
C VAL A 136 11.75 -21.97 -11.09
N PRO A 137 12.94 -21.33 -11.22
CA PRO A 137 14.21 -21.90 -10.75
C PRO A 137 14.24 -21.98 -9.22
N VAL A 138 14.27 -23.19 -8.67
CA VAL A 138 14.12 -23.41 -7.20
C VAL A 138 15.24 -24.25 -6.58
N TYR A 139 15.88 -25.13 -7.35
CA TYR A 139 16.96 -26.01 -6.85
C TYR A 139 18.18 -25.94 -7.76
N CYS A 140 19.36 -26.32 -7.27
CA CYS A 140 20.57 -26.36 -8.10
C CYS A 140 20.59 -27.53 -9.09
N SER A 141 19.85 -28.61 -8.83
CA SER A 141 19.78 -29.77 -9.73
C SER A 141 18.43 -30.48 -9.61
N LYS A 142 18.16 -31.38 -10.55
CA LYS A 142 16.95 -32.21 -10.54
C LYS A 142 16.94 -33.16 -9.36
N GLU A 143 18.10 -33.72 -9.00
CA GLU A 143 18.24 -34.66 -7.90
C GLU A 143 17.84 -33.99 -6.57
N HIS A 144 18.38 -32.81 -6.27
CA HIS A 144 18.00 -32.07 -5.06
C HIS A 144 16.52 -31.67 -5.05
N TRP A 145 15.92 -31.33 -6.20
CA TRP A 145 14.48 -31.09 -6.29
C TRP A 145 13.66 -32.36 -6.03
N MET A 146 14.11 -33.52 -6.51
CA MET A 146 13.42 -34.79 -6.27
C MET A 146 13.54 -35.25 -4.82
N ASP A 147 14.70 -35.04 -4.20
CA ASP A 147 14.96 -35.41 -2.80
C ASP A 147 14.16 -34.53 -1.83
N ASP A 148 13.95 -33.25 -2.16
CA ASP A 148 13.18 -32.28 -1.37
C ASP A 148 11.79 -31.98 -1.98
N TYR A 149 11.26 -32.93 -2.75
CA TYR A 149 10.03 -32.74 -3.51
C TYR A 149 8.80 -32.50 -2.61
N GLU A 150 8.74 -33.14 -1.44
CA GLU A 150 7.62 -32.97 -0.50
C GLU A 150 7.54 -31.55 0.05
N ALA A 151 8.67 -30.94 0.42
CA ALA A 151 8.69 -29.54 0.86
C ALA A 151 8.36 -28.59 -0.29
N HIS A 152 8.86 -28.87 -1.51
CA HIS A 152 8.52 -28.08 -2.68
C HIS A 152 7.02 -28.11 -3.00
N LEU A 153 6.35 -29.25 -2.82
CA LEU A 153 4.92 -29.39 -3.08
C LEU A 153 4.06 -28.46 -2.23
N GLU A 154 4.51 -28.07 -1.04
CA GLU A 154 3.77 -27.14 -0.16
C GLU A 154 3.63 -25.74 -0.76
N ILE A 155 4.56 -25.35 -1.64
CA ILE A 155 4.61 -24.01 -2.24
C ILE A 155 4.48 -24.02 -3.77
N CYS A 156 4.50 -25.19 -4.41
CA CYS A 156 4.54 -25.33 -5.87
C CYS A 156 3.36 -24.63 -6.57
N ASP A 157 2.15 -24.81 -6.05
CA ASP A 157 0.93 -24.18 -6.59
C ASP A 157 0.98 -22.65 -6.45
N THR A 158 1.49 -22.14 -5.32
CA THR A 158 1.69 -20.70 -5.10
C THR A 158 2.70 -20.14 -6.09
N LEU A 159 3.81 -20.83 -6.33
CA LEU A 159 4.81 -20.42 -7.32
C LEU A 159 4.25 -20.43 -8.75
N LYS A 160 3.38 -21.40 -9.05
CA LYS A 160 2.67 -21.45 -10.33
C LYS A 160 1.73 -20.27 -10.49
N GLU A 161 0.98 -19.91 -9.46
CA GLU A 161 0.11 -18.73 -9.47
C GLU A 161 0.92 -17.44 -9.69
N ILE A 162 2.05 -17.29 -8.98
CA ILE A 162 2.95 -16.13 -9.17
C ILE A 162 3.44 -16.07 -10.62
N ASN A 163 3.79 -17.22 -11.20
CA ASN A 163 4.23 -17.31 -12.59
C ASN A 163 3.15 -16.80 -13.55
N GLU A 164 1.92 -17.30 -13.42
CA GLU A 164 0.80 -16.89 -14.26
C GLU A 164 0.46 -15.40 -14.08
N ASP A 165 0.43 -14.92 -12.84
CA ASP A 165 0.15 -13.51 -12.52
C ASP A 165 1.22 -12.55 -13.06
N ASP A 166 2.48 -12.98 -13.14
CA ASP A 166 3.58 -12.20 -13.70
C ASP A 166 3.59 -12.14 -15.22
N HIS A 167 3.24 -13.24 -15.87
CA HIS A 167 3.00 -13.28 -17.30
C HIS A 167 1.77 -12.45 -17.67
N ASP A 168 0.71 -12.51 -16.86
CA ASP A 168 -0.50 -11.71 -17.05
C ASP A 168 -0.19 -10.22 -17.04
N LEU A 169 0.50 -9.71 -16.01
CA LEU A 169 0.89 -8.30 -15.91
C LEU A 169 1.71 -7.79 -17.11
N ARG A 170 2.46 -8.68 -17.75
CA ARG A 170 3.37 -8.34 -18.85
C ARG A 170 2.85 -8.78 -20.22
N SER A 171 1.69 -9.40 -20.25
CA SER A 171 0.98 -9.81 -21.48
C SER A 171 0.65 -8.59 -22.34
N GLY A 172 0.47 -7.41 -21.74
CA GLY A 172 0.04 -6.21 -22.45
C GLY A 172 -1.46 -6.17 -22.74
N ARG A 173 -2.26 -7.05 -22.09
CA ARG A 173 -3.72 -6.91 -22.11
C ARG A 173 -4.17 -5.63 -21.43
N ALA A 174 -5.42 -5.24 -21.68
CA ALA A 174 -6.07 -4.21 -20.88
C ALA A 174 -6.42 -4.78 -19.49
N PHE A 175 -6.31 -3.93 -18.47
CA PHE A 175 -6.65 -4.25 -17.08
C PHE A 175 -7.86 -3.41 -16.66
N PRO A 176 -9.10 -3.83 -17.01
CA PRO A 176 -10.31 -3.16 -16.52
C PRO A 176 -10.36 -3.10 -14.99
N GLU A 177 -9.78 -4.09 -14.31
CA GLU A 177 -9.67 -4.12 -12.84
C GLU A 177 -8.82 -2.97 -12.25
N PHE A 178 -8.07 -2.23 -13.07
CA PHE A 178 -7.29 -1.06 -12.64
C PHE A 178 -8.08 0.25 -12.77
N VAL A 179 -9.32 0.19 -13.27
CA VAL A 179 -10.27 1.30 -13.19
C VAL A 179 -10.80 1.38 -11.77
N MET A 180 -10.35 2.41 -11.04
CA MET A 180 -10.72 2.62 -9.65
C MET A 180 -12.13 3.21 -9.53
N ALA A 181 -12.85 2.88 -8.46
CA ALA A 181 -14.18 3.43 -8.21
C ALA A 181 -14.14 4.94 -7.90
N ASP A 182 -15.15 5.67 -8.37
CA ASP A 182 -15.31 7.11 -8.14
C ASP A 182 -15.89 7.42 -6.75
N ASP A 183 -16.13 8.72 -6.48
CA ASP A 183 -16.90 9.17 -5.33
C ASP A 183 -18.29 8.51 -5.33
N GLN A 184 -18.74 8.10 -4.15
CA GLN A 184 -20.05 7.50 -3.96
C GLN A 184 -21.12 8.49 -3.52
N MET A 185 -22.38 8.08 -3.66
CA MET A 185 -23.50 8.81 -3.07
C MET A 185 -23.28 8.93 -1.54
N PRO A 186 -23.52 10.10 -0.92
CA PRO A 186 -23.32 10.30 0.51
C PRO A 186 -24.09 9.30 1.39
N GLU A 187 -25.20 8.77 0.90
CA GLU A 187 -26.04 7.80 1.60
C GLU A 187 -25.58 6.35 1.43
N ALA A 188 -24.64 6.07 0.52
CA ALA A 188 -24.13 4.73 0.29
C ALA A 188 -23.22 4.29 1.45
N VAL A 189 -23.55 3.14 2.03
CA VAL A 189 -22.81 2.59 3.17
C VAL A 189 -21.71 1.65 2.65
N VAL A 190 -20.48 1.90 3.08
CA VAL A 190 -19.34 1.02 2.78
C VAL A 190 -19.34 -0.18 3.72
N ASN A 191 -19.25 -1.38 3.16
CA ASN A 191 -19.12 -2.63 3.90
C ASN A 191 -17.66 -3.09 3.88
N MET A 192 -17.01 -3.13 5.04
CA MET A 192 -15.59 -3.47 5.16
C MET A 192 -15.35 -4.89 5.73
N THR A 193 -16.30 -5.81 5.60
CA THR A 193 -16.15 -7.18 6.14
C THR A 193 -15.10 -8.00 5.39
N ASN A 194 -15.04 -7.90 4.06
CA ASN A 194 -14.02 -8.54 3.22
C ASN A 194 -13.89 -7.79 1.88
N TRP A 195 -12.98 -8.25 1.01
CA TRP A 195 -12.76 -7.66 -0.31
C TRP A 195 -14.01 -7.65 -1.19
N ASP A 196 -14.78 -8.74 -1.26
CA ASP A 196 -15.96 -8.81 -2.14
C ASP A 196 -17.04 -7.82 -1.73
N THR A 197 -17.38 -7.78 -0.43
CA THR A 197 -18.38 -6.84 0.09
C THR A 197 -17.89 -5.40 -0.03
N PHE A 198 -16.60 -5.15 0.14
CA PHE A 198 -15.99 -3.85 -0.06
C PHE A 198 -16.10 -3.39 -1.51
N MET A 199 -15.65 -4.21 -2.47
CA MET A 199 -15.69 -3.88 -3.90
C MET A 199 -17.12 -3.63 -4.38
N TYR A 200 -18.05 -4.50 -3.98
CA TYR A 200 -19.46 -4.34 -4.29
C TYR A 200 -20.03 -3.05 -3.69
N SER A 201 -19.83 -2.84 -2.39
CA SER A 201 -20.37 -1.67 -1.70
C SER A 201 -19.71 -0.37 -2.09
N ARG A 202 -18.54 -0.38 -2.74
CA ARG A 202 -17.83 0.78 -3.33
C ARG A 202 -18.09 0.98 -4.81
N GLU A 203 -18.97 0.17 -5.42
CA GLU A 203 -19.33 0.25 -6.84
C GLU A 203 -18.15 0.05 -7.80
N PHE A 204 -17.18 -0.80 -7.43
CA PHE A 204 -16.19 -1.27 -8.40
C PHE A 204 -16.85 -2.07 -9.53
N GLU A 205 -16.22 -2.08 -10.70
CA GLU A 205 -16.63 -2.99 -11.77
C GLU A 205 -16.61 -4.44 -11.26
N ALA A 206 -17.62 -5.22 -11.60
CA ALA A 206 -17.75 -6.58 -11.09
C ALA A 206 -16.58 -7.46 -11.56
N ILE A 207 -15.70 -7.81 -10.63
CA ILE A 207 -14.56 -8.71 -10.87
C ILE A 207 -15.03 -10.13 -10.57
N ASN A 208 -15.09 -10.97 -11.62
CA ASN A 208 -15.52 -12.37 -11.50
C ASN A 208 -14.35 -13.37 -11.59
N ASP A 209 -13.13 -12.88 -11.82
CA ASP A 209 -11.92 -13.70 -11.99
C ASP A 209 -10.97 -13.47 -10.81
N GLU A 210 -10.52 -14.56 -10.18
CA GLU A 210 -9.64 -14.50 -9.01
C GLU A 210 -8.32 -13.80 -9.33
N ARG A 211 -7.76 -14.03 -10.54
CA ARG A 211 -6.54 -13.38 -11.00
C ARG A 211 -6.69 -11.86 -11.06
N SER A 212 -7.76 -11.36 -11.68
CA SER A 212 -8.03 -9.91 -11.68
C SER A 212 -8.18 -9.35 -10.27
N MET A 213 -8.80 -10.12 -9.36
CA MET A 213 -8.93 -9.74 -7.97
C MET A 213 -7.55 -9.68 -7.25
N ARG A 214 -6.66 -10.63 -7.51
CA ARG A 214 -5.26 -10.60 -7.02
C ARG A 214 -4.53 -9.34 -7.50
N GLN A 215 -4.66 -8.97 -8.77
CA GLN A 215 -3.99 -7.79 -9.33
C GLN A 215 -4.46 -6.47 -8.71
N VAL A 216 -5.78 -6.28 -8.55
CA VAL A 216 -6.32 -5.03 -7.99
C VAL A 216 -6.02 -4.90 -6.50
N THR A 217 -6.13 -5.99 -5.74
CA THR A 217 -5.92 -5.95 -4.28
C THR A 217 -4.47 -5.70 -3.90
N LYS A 218 -3.50 -6.08 -4.73
CA LYS A 218 -2.08 -5.70 -4.56
C LYS A 218 -1.87 -4.19 -4.50
N MET A 219 -2.70 -3.41 -5.19
CA MET A 219 -2.63 -1.94 -5.13
C MET A 219 -3.47 -1.36 -4.00
N LEU A 220 -4.71 -1.84 -3.86
CA LEU A 220 -5.67 -1.29 -2.91
C LEU A 220 -5.34 -1.65 -1.46
N THR A 221 -4.57 -2.71 -1.20
CA THR A 221 -4.30 -3.16 0.17
C THR A 221 -3.77 -2.02 1.06
N TYR A 222 -2.94 -1.11 0.56
CA TYR A 222 -2.35 -0.03 1.35
C TYR A 222 -3.38 1.02 1.81
N PRO A 223 -4.09 1.73 0.91
CA PRO A 223 -5.11 2.69 1.31
C PRO A 223 -6.26 2.03 2.08
N ILE A 224 -6.69 0.83 1.67
CA ILE A 224 -7.86 0.18 2.29
C ILE A 224 -7.53 -0.38 3.68
N THR A 225 -6.29 -0.80 3.95
CA THR A 225 -5.88 -1.16 5.32
C THR A 225 -6.00 0.05 6.26
N ILE A 226 -5.48 1.22 5.86
CA ILE A 226 -5.62 2.46 6.64
C ILE A 226 -7.11 2.80 6.83
N GLY A 227 -7.86 2.82 5.73
CA GLY A 227 -9.29 3.10 5.74
C GLY A 227 -10.04 2.18 6.70
N SER A 228 -9.82 0.86 6.62
CA SER A 228 -10.51 -0.14 7.45
C SER A 228 -10.32 0.07 8.95
N ILE A 229 -9.18 0.59 9.38
CA ILE A 229 -8.89 0.86 10.80
C ILE A 229 -9.49 2.19 11.25
N LEU A 230 -9.45 3.20 10.37
CA LEU A 230 -9.86 4.58 10.68
C LEU A 230 -11.33 4.88 10.36
N HIS A 231 -12.03 4.01 9.65
CA HIS A 231 -13.43 4.17 9.29
C HIS A 231 -14.35 3.93 10.49
N GLU A 232 -15.49 4.63 10.55
CA GLU A 232 -16.46 4.47 11.65
C GLU A 232 -17.09 3.08 11.64
N LEU A 233 -17.30 2.52 10.45
CA LEU A 233 -17.77 1.14 10.20
C LEU A 233 -16.61 0.14 10.09
N SER A 234 -15.49 0.43 10.74
CA SER A 234 -14.34 -0.48 10.87
C SER A 234 -14.79 -1.90 11.23
N PRO A 235 -14.27 -2.95 10.57
CA PRO A 235 -14.59 -4.33 10.92
C PRO A 235 -14.02 -4.72 12.30
N TYR A 236 -13.00 -4.02 12.79
CA TYR A 236 -12.39 -4.28 14.10
C TYR A 236 -13.24 -3.69 15.24
N SER A 237 -13.59 -4.53 16.22
CA SER A 237 -14.41 -4.13 17.38
C SER A 237 -13.83 -4.64 18.71
N VAL A 238 -14.36 -4.15 19.84
CA VAL A 238 -13.94 -4.55 21.20
C VAL A 238 -14.70 -5.77 21.74
N LYS A 239 -15.49 -6.45 20.90
CA LYS A 239 -16.26 -7.63 21.35
C LYS A 239 -15.31 -8.77 21.72
N GLN A 240 -15.80 -9.70 22.53
CA GLN A 240 -15.00 -10.87 22.93
C GLN A 240 -14.56 -11.67 21.69
N GLY A 241 -13.26 -11.93 21.55
CA GLY A 241 -12.67 -12.63 20.40
C GLY A 241 -12.27 -11.71 19.24
N GLU A 242 -12.58 -10.41 19.31
CA GLU A 242 -12.14 -9.42 18.34
C GLU A 242 -10.82 -8.77 18.76
N ARG A 243 -10.18 -8.08 17.82
CA ARG A 243 -8.78 -7.63 17.95
C ARG A 243 -8.60 -6.21 18.45
N LEU A 244 -9.65 -5.37 18.49
CA LEU A 244 -9.50 -3.98 18.94
C LEU A 244 -9.44 -3.95 20.48
N THR A 245 -8.38 -3.36 21.03
CA THR A 245 -8.23 -3.23 22.49
C THR A 245 -9.02 -2.04 23.02
N ASN A 246 -9.19 -1.96 24.35
CA ASN A 246 -9.80 -0.79 24.99
C ASN A 246 -8.99 0.50 24.74
N GLU A 247 -7.66 0.41 24.76
CA GLU A 247 -6.79 1.54 24.44
C GLU A 247 -6.86 1.90 22.95
N GLY A 248 -7.03 0.89 22.10
CA GLY A 248 -7.37 1.01 20.68
C GLY A 248 -8.63 1.83 20.46
N LEU A 249 -9.73 1.45 21.12
CA LEU A 249 -10.99 2.16 21.04
C LEU A 249 -10.82 3.63 21.46
N LYS A 250 -10.17 3.90 22.60
CA LYS A 250 -9.93 5.28 23.07
C LYS A 250 -9.12 6.10 22.07
N SER A 251 -8.10 5.51 21.45
CA SER A 251 -7.18 6.23 20.56
C SER A 251 -7.77 6.44 19.17
N LEU A 252 -8.43 5.43 18.60
CA LEU A 252 -9.00 5.49 17.26
C LEU A 252 -10.35 6.22 17.21
N SER A 253 -11.12 6.26 18.31
CA SER A 253 -12.42 6.96 18.32
C SER A 253 -12.29 8.45 18.04
N ALA A 254 -11.21 9.09 18.50
CA ALA A 254 -10.93 10.50 18.23
C ALA A 254 -10.74 10.76 16.73
N LEU A 255 -9.88 9.97 16.07
CA LEU A 255 -9.66 10.04 14.62
C LEU A 255 -10.93 9.71 13.83
N ARG A 256 -11.65 8.65 14.22
CA ARG A 256 -12.91 8.24 13.58
C ARG A 256 -13.94 9.36 13.61
N TYR A 257 -14.08 10.03 14.75
CA TYR A 257 -14.99 11.17 14.90
C TYR A 257 -14.59 12.35 13.99
N THR A 258 -13.30 12.68 13.93
CA THR A 258 -12.79 13.74 13.04
C THR A 258 -12.95 13.40 11.56
N LEU A 259 -12.81 12.13 11.21
CA LEU A 259 -12.93 11.63 9.83
C LEU A 259 -14.40 11.52 9.36
N HIS A 260 -15.37 11.49 10.27
CA HIS A 260 -16.81 11.47 9.98
C HIS A 260 -17.50 12.60 10.76
N PRO A 261 -17.19 13.87 10.44
CA PRO A 261 -17.82 14.98 11.12
C PRO A 261 -19.32 14.94 10.84
N PRO A 262 -20.17 15.31 11.82
CA PRO A 262 -21.60 15.41 11.56
C PRO A 262 -21.83 16.42 10.44
N LEU A 263 -22.80 16.17 9.56
CA LEU A 263 -23.20 17.07 8.50
C LEU A 263 -23.58 18.42 9.11
N SER A 264 -22.63 19.35 9.14
CA SER A 264 -22.90 20.72 9.51
C SER A 264 -23.72 21.28 8.35
N GLY A 265 -24.98 21.65 8.59
CA GLY A 265 -25.84 22.32 7.61
C GLY A 265 -25.30 23.70 7.24
N LYS A 266 -24.08 23.76 6.69
CA LYS A 266 -23.41 24.93 6.15
C LYS A 266 -24.32 25.47 5.06
N GLY A 267 -25.12 26.46 5.43
CA GLY A 267 -25.89 27.24 4.49
C GLY A 267 -24.96 27.97 3.53
N THR A 268 -25.50 28.38 2.39
CA THR A 268 -24.80 29.25 1.44
C THR A 268 -24.63 30.69 1.95
N ASP A 269 -25.21 31.03 3.10
CA ASP A 269 -25.16 32.36 3.71
C ASP A 269 -23.89 32.57 4.54
N MET A 270 -23.34 33.80 4.50
CA MET A 270 -22.10 34.16 5.20
C MET A 270 -22.15 33.96 6.73
N LYS A 271 -23.35 33.88 7.31
CA LYS A 271 -23.56 33.61 8.75
C LYS A 271 -23.40 32.14 9.14
N ASP A 272 -23.46 31.24 8.16
CA ASP A 272 -23.35 29.79 8.34
C ASP A 272 -21.98 29.23 7.94
N LEU A 273 -21.03 30.11 7.58
CA LEU A 273 -19.63 29.75 7.38
C LEU A 273 -19.04 29.27 8.71
N ARG A 274 -18.84 27.96 8.82
CA ARG A 274 -18.08 27.32 9.90
C ARG A 274 -16.63 27.13 9.44
N PRO A 275 -15.63 27.40 10.30
CA PRO A 275 -14.24 27.05 10.02
C PRO A 275 -14.15 25.59 9.57
N GLU A 276 -13.42 25.36 8.49
CA GLU A 276 -13.17 24.00 8.03
C GLU A 276 -12.17 23.32 8.95
N ALA A 277 -12.42 22.05 9.28
CA ALA A 277 -11.50 21.27 10.09
C ALA A 277 -10.16 21.13 9.34
N PRO A 278 -9.02 21.13 10.05
CA PRO A 278 -7.74 20.87 9.40
C PRO A 278 -7.73 19.46 8.79
N PRO A 279 -6.90 19.21 7.75
CA PRO A 279 -6.76 17.87 7.19
C PRO A 279 -6.20 16.89 8.22
N VAL A 280 -6.72 15.66 8.22
CA VAL A 280 -6.13 14.54 8.95
C VAL A 280 -4.82 14.15 8.28
N ARG A 281 -3.71 14.16 9.03
CA ARG A 281 -2.39 13.79 8.55
C ARG A 281 -2.13 12.31 8.79
N VAL A 282 -1.82 11.59 7.72
CA VAL A 282 -1.39 10.18 7.78
C VAL A 282 0.08 10.12 7.39
N PHE A 283 0.93 9.84 8.37
CA PHE A 283 2.38 9.75 8.19
C PHE A 283 2.78 8.32 7.83
N CYS A 284 3.08 8.08 6.56
CA CYS A 284 3.60 6.80 6.07
C CYS A 284 5.12 6.78 6.17
N LEU A 285 5.66 6.08 7.18
CA LEU A 285 7.10 6.03 7.45
C LEU A 285 7.74 4.79 6.83
N GLY A 286 9.00 4.94 6.39
CA GLY A 286 9.70 3.87 5.67
C GLY A 286 9.07 3.58 4.31
N ALA A 287 8.40 4.57 3.72
CA ALA A 287 7.68 4.41 2.46
C ALA A 287 8.64 4.02 1.32
N ARG A 288 8.27 2.97 0.58
CA ARG A 288 9.04 2.43 -0.55
C ARG A 288 8.11 2.24 -1.75
N ALA A 289 7.50 1.06 -1.86
CA ALA A 289 6.61 0.75 -2.97
C ALA A 289 5.30 1.55 -2.90
N GLU A 290 4.89 1.96 -1.70
CA GLU A 290 3.63 2.61 -1.38
C GLU A 290 3.56 4.04 -1.92
N SER A 291 4.67 4.77 -1.86
CA SER A 291 4.79 6.12 -2.41
C SER A 291 4.78 6.13 -3.94
N SER A 292 5.05 4.98 -4.58
CA SER A 292 5.05 4.84 -6.05
C SER A 292 3.70 4.39 -6.62
N LEU A 293 2.69 4.16 -5.78
CA LEU A 293 1.36 3.79 -6.25
C LEU A 293 0.73 4.93 -7.07
N PRO A 294 -0.13 4.59 -8.06
CA PRO A 294 -0.93 5.57 -8.77
C PRO A 294 -1.78 6.43 -7.83
N ARG A 295 -1.98 7.70 -8.16
CA ARG A 295 -2.68 8.65 -7.27
C ARG A 295 -4.17 8.34 -7.16
N ASN A 296 -4.78 7.76 -8.20
CA ASN A 296 -6.15 7.26 -8.18
C ASN A 296 -6.35 6.07 -7.23
N VAL A 297 -5.30 5.29 -6.93
CA VAL A 297 -5.33 4.25 -5.89
C VAL A 297 -5.40 4.92 -4.51
N TRP A 298 -4.54 5.91 -4.25
CA TRP A 298 -4.58 6.66 -2.98
C TRP A 298 -5.85 7.50 -2.81
N LEU A 299 -6.47 7.95 -3.90
CA LEU A 299 -7.78 8.61 -3.87
C LEU A 299 -8.87 7.72 -3.26
N GLN A 300 -8.75 6.39 -3.36
CA GLN A 300 -9.70 5.49 -2.72
C GLN A 300 -9.73 5.66 -1.21
N LEU A 301 -8.62 6.05 -0.57
CA LEU A 301 -8.62 6.39 0.85
C LEU A 301 -9.51 7.62 1.11
N ALA A 302 -9.39 8.67 0.30
CA ALA A 302 -10.19 9.88 0.46
C ALA A 302 -11.67 9.66 0.15
N HIS A 303 -12.01 8.77 -0.78
CA HIS A 303 -13.40 8.40 -1.09
C HIS A 303 -14.11 7.72 0.09
N LEU A 304 -13.37 7.13 1.04
CA LEU A 304 -13.94 6.57 2.27
C LEU A 304 -14.34 7.64 3.29
N PHE A 305 -13.89 8.89 3.13
CA PHE A 305 -14.11 9.96 4.09
C PHE A 305 -14.61 11.23 3.37
N PRO A 306 -15.83 11.21 2.83
CA PRO A 306 -16.29 12.23 1.89
C PRO A 306 -16.32 13.66 2.45
N GLU A 307 -16.49 13.79 3.77
CA GLU A 307 -16.61 15.08 4.49
C GLU A 307 -15.29 15.59 5.09
N SER A 308 -14.20 14.84 4.91
CA SER A 308 -12.91 15.12 5.53
C SER A 308 -11.78 15.23 4.52
N LYS A 309 -10.77 16.03 4.86
CA LYS A 309 -9.55 16.19 4.06
C LYS A 309 -8.44 15.34 4.64
N ILE A 310 -7.66 14.71 3.77
CA ILE A 310 -6.53 13.88 4.14
C ILE A 310 -5.25 14.46 3.54
N HIS A 311 -4.22 14.56 4.39
CA HIS A 311 -2.86 14.84 3.98
C HIS A 311 -2.00 13.60 4.23
N LEU A 312 -1.69 12.88 3.16
CA LEU A 312 -0.82 11.71 3.21
C LEU A 312 0.65 12.16 3.08
N ILE A 313 1.49 11.77 4.02
CA ILE A 313 2.88 12.23 4.12
C ILE A 313 3.79 11.01 4.10
N PHE A 314 4.44 10.76 2.96
CA PHE A 314 5.45 9.73 2.81
C PHE A 314 6.80 10.23 3.31
N ILE A 315 7.43 9.49 4.20
CA ILE A 315 8.75 9.79 4.75
C ILE A 315 9.61 8.53 4.65
N GLY A 316 10.75 8.63 3.99
CA GLY A 316 11.74 7.56 3.96
C GLY A 316 12.84 7.81 2.93
N PRO A 317 14.04 7.25 3.14
CA PRO A 317 15.17 7.42 2.23
C PRO A 317 14.88 6.87 0.82
N GLU A 318 14.00 5.87 0.71
CA GLU A 318 13.62 5.23 -0.55
C GLU A 318 12.26 5.69 -1.09
N SER A 319 11.66 6.72 -0.49
CA SER A 319 10.29 7.17 -0.83
C SER A 319 10.14 7.74 -2.25
N MET A 320 11.24 8.09 -2.90
CA MET A 320 11.29 8.53 -4.30
C MET A 320 12.06 7.55 -5.21
N ALA A 321 12.43 6.35 -4.71
CA ALA A 321 13.17 5.37 -5.49
C ALA A 321 12.40 4.99 -6.77
N ASN A 322 13.10 4.97 -7.92
CA ASN A 322 12.52 4.71 -9.25
C ASN A 322 11.44 5.72 -9.70
N ARG A 323 11.45 6.92 -9.12
CA ARG A 323 10.58 8.05 -9.51
C ARG A 323 11.39 9.29 -9.90
N ASP A 324 12.67 9.11 -10.20
CA ASP A 324 13.61 10.19 -10.55
C ASP A 324 13.12 11.02 -11.74
N ASP A 325 12.42 10.37 -12.68
CA ASP A 325 11.85 11.02 -13.87
C ASP A 325 10.48 11.70 -13.63
N GLU A 326 9.78 11.42 -12.52
CA GLU A 326 8.48 12.06 -12.25
C GLU A 326 8.64 13.52 -11.82
N PHE A 327 9.54 13.75 -10.86
CA PHE A 327 9.75 15.07 -10.27
C PHE A 327 11.22 15.23 -9.87
N PRO A 328 11.92 16.29 -10.34
CA PRO A 328 13.22 16.62 -9.77
C PRO A 328 13.03 16.98 -8.30
N LEU A 329 13.90 16.45 -7.43
CA LEU A 329 13.85 16.78 -6.01
C LEU A 329 14.02 18.29 -5.80
N PRO A 330 13.09 18.97 -5.13
CA PRO A 330 13.19 20.39 -4.87
C PRO A 330 14.47 20.72 -4.09
N PRO A 331 15.11 21.87 -4.36
CA PRO A 331 16.24 22.31 -3.54
C PRO A 331 15.78 22.55 -2.10
N ARG A 332 16.63 22.22 -1.13
CA ARG A 332 16.39 22.52 0.29
C ARG A 332 16.56 24.03 0.52
N THR A 333 15.47 24.73 0.81
CA THR A 333 15.46 26.18 1.12
C THR A 333 14.95 26.41 2.55
N PRO A 334 15.07 27.62 3.13
CA PRO A 334 14.47 27.91 4.44
C PRO A 334 12.97 27.61 4.52
N GLU A 335 12.23 27.79 3.41
CA GLU A 335 10.79 27.51 3.31
C GLU A 335 10.49 26.02 3.08
N ASN A 336 11.45 25.27 2.50
CA ASN A 336 11.36 23.84 2.27
C ASN A 336 12.63 23.12 2.76
N PRO A 337 12.85 23.03 4.08
CA PRO A 337 14.13 22.57 4.63
C PRO A 337 14.47 21.11 4.29
N PHE A 338 13.45 20.29 4.00
CA PHE A 338 13.61 18.87 3.68
C PHE A 338 13.46 18.54 2.19
N GLY A 339 13.29 19.54 1.32
CA GLY A 339 13.10 19.28 -0.11
C GLY A 339 11.81 18.48 -0.38
N MET A 340 10.77 18.73 0.40
CA MET A 340 9.48 18.05 0.31
C MET A 340 8.86 18.26 -1.08
N VAL A 341 8.51 17.17 -1.74
CA VAL A 341 7.67 17.17 -2.95
C VAL A 341 6.22 17.25 -2.50
N VAL A 342 5.47 18.22 -3.03
CA VAL A 342 4.07 18.44 -2.66
C VAL A 342 3.19 18.30 -3.89
N GLU A 343 2.30 17.32 -3.85
CA GLU A 343 1.27 17.07 -4.85
C GLU A 343 -0.08 17.50 -4.26
N ASP A 344 -0.50 18.75 -4.54
CA ASP A 344 -1.71 19.37 -3.98
C ASP A 344 -2.91 19.43 -4.95
N ARG A 345 -2.72 18.99 -6.20
CA ARG A 345 -3.75 18.97 -7.26
C ARG A 345 -4.30 17.58 -7.57
N ILE A 346 -4.21 16.65 -6.62
CA ILE A 346 -4.74 15.29 -6.80
C ILE A 346 -6.27 15.29 -6.66
N SER A 347 -6.78 15.86 -5.57
CA SER A 347 -8.19 16.16 -5.34
C SER A 347 -8.31 17.26 -4.29
N HIS A 348 -9.47 17.90 -4.20
CA HIS A 348 -9.79 18.83 -3.11
C HIS A 348 -9.79 18.16 -1.72
N LYS A 349 -9.87 16.83 -1.66
CA LYS A 349 -9.87 16.03 -0.41
C LYS A 349 -8.53 15.36 -0.09
N LEU A 350 -7.61 15.28 -1.05
CA LEU A 350 -6.35 14.55 -0.88
C LEU A 350 -5.15 15.39 -1.32
N LYS A 351 -4.23 15.58 -0.38
CA LYS A 351 -2.89 16.10 -0.62
C LYS A 351 -1.86 15.01 -0.32
N ILE A 352 -0.85 14.88 -1.17
CA ILE A 352 0.28 13.99 -0.92
C ILE A 352 1.55 14.82 -0.77
N SER A 353 2.34 14.51 0.24
CA SER A 353 3.69 15.04 0.40
C SER A 353 4.69 13.91 0.52
N THR A 354 5.87 14.06 -0.07
CA THR A 354 6.95 13.06 0.00
C THR A 354 8.25 13.72 0.43
N ILE A 355 8.92 13.12 1.43
CA ILE A 355 10.19 13.59 1.98
C ILE A 355 11.20 12.45 1.96
N VAL A 356 12.32 12.70 1.29
CA VAL A 356 13.46 11.79 1.19
C VAL A 356 14.42 12.06 2.36
N ASP A 357 14.03 11.61 3.55
CA ASP A 357 14.83 11.67 4.78
C ASP A 357 14.31 10.64 5.79
N TYR A 358 15.02 10.46 6.91
CA TYR A 358 14.54 9.65 8.02
C TYR A 358 13.62 10.47 8.94
N TYR A 359 12.59 9.82 9.51
CA TYR A 359 11.64 10.49 10.40
C TYR A 359 12.31 11.12 11.62
N HIS A 360 13.26 10.45 12.26
CA HIS A 360 13.94 10.96 13.45
C HIS A 360 14.71 12.26 13.16
N THR A 361 15.27 12.43 11.96
CA THR A 361 15.90 13.70 11.53
C THR A 361 14.89 14.83 11.52
N ILE A 362 13.71 14.60 10.97
CA ILE A 362 12.65 15.61 10.84
C ILE A 362 12.05 15.92 12.21
N HIS A 363 11.75 14.89 12.99
CA HIS A 363 11.11 15.01 14.30
C HIS A 363 11.93 15.87 15.27
N LYS A 364 13.26 15.71 15.29
CA LYS A 364 14.19 16.52 16.11
C LYS A 364 14.10 18.03 15.86
N THR A 365 13.67 18.45 14.67
CA THR A 365 13.52 19.87 14.33
C THR A 365 12.19 20.47 14.78
N GLY A 366 11.23 19.63 15.20
CA GLY A 366 9.86 20.06 15.51
C GLY A 366 9.03 20.42 14.28
N TYR A 367 9.47 20.08 13.06
CA TYR A 367 8.82 20.52 11.81
C TYR A 367 7.33 20.19 11.71
N PHE A 368 6.91 19.03 12.21
CA PHE A 368 5.50 18.61 12.20
C PHE A 368 4.77 18.90 13.52
N ALA A 369 5.46 19.40 14.54
CA ALA A 369 4.87 19.73 15.82
C ALA A 369 4.02 21.02 15.70
N PRO A 370 2.93 21.14 16.49
CA PRO A 370 2.42 20.15 17.44
C PRO A 370 1.73 18.96 16.74
N TYR A 371 1.78 17.80 17.40
CA TYR A 371 1.00 16.62 17.03
C TYR A 371 -0.35 16.64 17.73
N ASP A 372 -1.39 16.20 17.02
CA ASP A 372 -2.77 16.17 17.49
C ASP A 372 -3.36 14.75 17.36
N PRO A 373 -3.65 14.05 18.47
CA PRO A 373 -4.28 12.73 18.45
C PRO A 373 -5.65 12.65 17.77
N TYR A 374 -6.31 13.78 17.50
CA TYR A 374 -7.57 13.84 16.75
C TYR A 374 -7.37 13.93 15.24
N PHE A 375 -6.18 14.31 14.77
CA PHE A 375 -5.90 14.57 13.36
C PHE A 375 -4.68 13.82 12.82
N ASP A 376 -3.87 13.17 13.67
CA ASP A 376 -2.62 12.56 13.25
C ASP A 376 -2.55 11.07 13.56
N CYS A 377 -2.02 10.30 12.62
CA CYS A 377 -1.62 8.91 12.86
C CYS A 377 -0.41 8.51 12.00
N PHE A 378 0.29 7.47 12.43
CA PHE A 378 1.39 6.87 11.69
C PHE A 378 0.97 5.55 11.07
N CYS A 379 1.51 5.28 9.89
CA CYS A 379 1.39 3.99 9.21
C CYS A 379 2.77 3.51 8.75
N LEU A 380 3.13 2.29 9.11
CA LEU A 380 4.41 1.65 8.84
C LEU A 380 4.12 0.39 8.01
N PHE A 381 4.33 0.47 6.70
CA PHE A 381 4.12 -0.68 5.83
C PHE A 381 5.36 -1.56 5.79
N HIS A 382 5.22 -2.80 6.26
CA HIS A 382 6.30 -3.80 6.31
C HIS A 382 7.63 -3.23 6.83
N PRO A 383 7.63 -2.59 8.02
CA PRO A 383 8.77 -1.79 8.47
C PRO A 383 10.02 -2.63 8.72
N GLY A 384 9.88 -3.92 9.04
CA GLY A 384 11.01 -4.77 9.41
C GLY A 384 11.69 -4.27 10.68
N LEU A 385 10.90 -3.89 11.68
CA LEU A 385 11.39 -3.35 12.96
C LEU A 385 12.36 -4.31 13.64
N GLY A 386 12.04 -5.61 13.63
CA GLY A 386 12.85 -6.67 14.23
C GLY A 386 13.75 -7.40 13.22
N HIS A 387 13.75 -7.01 11.95
CA HIS A 387 14.58 -7.67 10.94
C HIS A 387 16.07 -7.29 11.14
N PRO A 388 17.01 -8.26 11.12
CA PRO A 388 18.43 -7.98 11.39
C PRO A 388 19.06 -6.92 10.50
N ALA A 389 18.63 -6.84 9.24
CA ALA A 389 19.17 -5.86 8.28
C ALA A 389 18.69 -4.41 8.52
N SER A 390 17.50 -4.18 9.08
CA SER A 390 16.86 -2.86 9.15
C SER A 390 16.57 -2.36 10.58
N SER A 391 16.56 -3.25 11.57
CA SER A 391 16.23 -2.91 12.97
C SER A 391 17.07 -1.76 13.56
N HIS A 392 18.33 -1.64 13.13
CA HIS A 392 19.21 -0.57 13.57
C HIS A 392 18.72 0.83 13.16
N GLU A 393 18.12 0.97 11.97
CA GLU A 393 17.58 2.25 11.47
C GLU A 393 16.33 2.70 12.26
N TRP A 394 15.59 1.74 12.82
CA TRP A 394 14.38 2.01 13.60
C TRP A 394 14.65 2.30 15.08
N SER A 395 15.81 1.91 15.59
CA SER A 395 16.17 2.04 17.02
C SER A 395 16.08 3.49 17.52
N GLU A 396 16.48 4.46 16.70
CA GLU A 396 16.38 5.89 17.02
C GLU A 396 14.95 6.43 16.80
N THR A 397 14.25 5.89 15.81
CA THR A 397 12.91 6.34 15.40
C THR A 397 11.83 5.93 16.41
N LEU A 398 11.90 4.71 16.95
CA LEU A 398 10.84 4.15 17.81
C LEU A 398 10.57 5.01 19.06
N PRO A 399 11.56 5.42 19.87
CA PRO A 399 11.31 6.27 21.05
C PRO A 399 10.59 7.58 20.69
N MET A 400 10.99 8.23 19.60
CA MET A 400 10.37 9.48 19.12
C MET A 400 8.93 9.26 18.64
N LEU A 401 8.62 8.11 18.04
CA LEU A 401 7.25 7.75 17.70
C LEU A 401 6.39 7.57 18.96
N LEU A 402 6.91 6.87 19.97
CA LEU A 402 6.21 6.66 21.24
C LEU A 402 6.04 7.95 22.04
N GLU A 403 6.92 8.94 21.86
CA GLU A 403 6.79 10.27 22.46
C GLU A 403 5.54 10.99 21.95
N THR A 404 5.18 10.84 20.67
CA THR A 404 4.01 11.52 20.07
C THR A 404 2.66 11.10 20.66
N LYS A 405 2.59 9.90 21.26
CA LYS A 405 1.33 9.29 21.77
C LYS A 405 0.23 9.14 20.69
N LEU A 406 0.61 9.22 19.42
CA LEU A 406 -0.29 9.01 18.29
C LEU A 406 -0.45 7.50 18.01
N PRO A 407 -1.56 7.08 17.40
CA PRO A 407 -1.71 5.72 16.89
C PRO A 407 -0.67 5.40 15.82
N ILE A 408 -0.04 4.24 15.93
CA ILE A 408 0.93 3.71 14.98
C ILE A 408 0.37 2.39 14.45
N ILE A 409 0.00 2.37 13.16
CA ILE A 409 -0.47 1.18 12.45
C ILE A 409 0.74 0.55 11.77
N ALA A 410 0.96 -0.75 11.95
CA ALA A 410 2.06 -1.48 11.34
C ALA A 410 1.56 -2.74 10.62
N THR A 411 2.18 -3.08 9.48
CA THR A 411 1.85 -4.29 8.71
C THR A 411 3.06 -5.22 8.55
N GLY A 412 2.82 -6.47 8.19
CA GLY A 412 3.86 -7.49 7.95
C GLY A 412 3.63 -8.31 6.67
N TYR A 413 4.68 -8.89 6.12
CA TYR A 413 4.63 -9.78 4.94
C TYR A 413 4.19 -11.20 5.30
N THR A 414 4.53 -11.63 6.51
CA THR A 414 4.22 -12.95 7.06
C THR A 414 3.86 -12.83 8.54
N GLN A 415 3.30 -13.91 9.11
CA GLN A 415 3.08 -14.00 10.55
C GLN A 415 4.39 -13.86 11.33
N PHE A 416 5.42 -14.57 10.88
CA PHE A 416 6.72 -14.60 11.53
C PHE A 416 7.40 -13.22 11.55
N ASP A 417 7.35 -12.49 10.43
CA ASP A 417 7.90 -11.13 10.37
C ASP A 417 7.17 -10.19 11.32
N MET A 418 5.84 -10.27 11.38
CA MET A 418 5.02 -9.46 12.27
C MET A 418 5.33 -9.75 13.74
N GLU A 419 5.41 -11.03 14.12
CA GLU A 419 5.74 -11.46 15.49
C GLU A 419 7.15 -11.01 15.90
N ARG A 420 8.13 -11.13 14.99
CA ARG A 420 9.50 -10.64 15.21
C ARG A 420 9.53 -9.13 15.44
N ASP A 421 8.76 -8.37 14.67
CA ASP A 421 8.65 -6.91 14.82
C ASP A 421 8.01 -6.54 16.16
N ILE A 422 6.96 -7.24 16.57
CA ILE A 422 6.28 -7.04 17.86
C ILE A 422 7.22 -7.34 19.03
N GLU A 423 7.94 -8.46 18.97
CA GLU A 423 8.88 -8.85 20.03
C GLU A 423 10.05 -7.85 20.13
N TRP A 424 10.52 -7.35 18.99
CA TRP A 424 11.53 -6.29 18.98
C TRP A 424 11.01 -5.00 19.62
N VAL A 425 9.77 -4.59 19.37
CA VAL A 425 9.15 -3.42 20.05
C VAL A 425 8.97 -3.69 21.54
N ARG A 426 8.52 -4.88 21.94
CA ARG A 426 8.41 -5.30 23.35
C ARG A 426 9.73 -5.21 24.09
N LYS A 427 10.82 -5.64 23.45
CA LYS A 427 12.17 -5.59 24.02
C LYS A 427 12.74 -4.17 24.08
N THR A 428 12.54 -3.39 23.03
CA THR A 428 13.16 -2.06 22.87
C THR A 428 12.40 -0.97 23.64
N ALA A 429 11.09 -1.09 23.75
CA ALA A 429 10.20 -0.13 24.42
C ALA A 429 9.45 -0.77 25.60
N ALA A 430 10.13 -1.66 26.34
CA ALA A 430 9.53 -2.46 27.40
C ALA A 430 8.74 -1.60 28.40
N GLY A 431 7.41 -1.78 28.39
CA GLY A 431 6.51 -1.07 29.30
C GLY A 431 6.13 0.35 28.90
N GLU A 432 6.58 0.88 27.76
CA GLU A 432 6.34 2.26 27.31
C GLU A 432 5.27 2.40 26.20
N PHE A 433 4.64 1.29 25.78
CA PHE A 433 3.59 1.31 24.78
C PHE A 433 2.35 0.50 25.19
N ASP A 434 1.22 0.86 24.60
CA ASP A 434 -0.04 0.12 24.67
C ASP A 434 -0.38 -0.47 23.30
N MET A 435 -0.88 -1.70 23.28
CA MET A 435 -1.44 -2.31 22.07
C MET A 435 -2.80 -1.68 21.77
N LEU A 436 -3.01 -1.24 20.54
CA LEU A 436 -4.28 -0.67 20.05
C LEU A 436 -5.09 -1.71 19.26
N LEU A 437 -4.41 -2.50 18.43
CA LEU A 437 -5.02 -3.56 17.64
C LEU A 437 -4.13 -4.80 17.78
N GLU A 438 -4.70 -5.87 18.31
CA GLU A 438 -4.00 -7.13 18.48
C GLU A 438 -3.51 -7.68 17.13
N PRO A 439 -2.32 -8.31 17.10
CA PRO A 439 -1.75 -8.86 15.87
C PRO A 439 -2.65 -9.93 15.24
N GLY A 440 -2.65 -9.97 13.91
CA GLY A 440 -3.40 -10.98 13.15
C GLY A 440 -3.50 -10.63 11.68
N GLU A 441 -4.03 -11.58 10.90
CA GLU A 441 -4.22 -11.43 9.45
C GLU A 441 -5.05 -10.19 9.13
N ASN A 442 -4.63 -9.44 8.12
CA ASN A 442 -5.32 -8.27 7.65
C ASN A 442 -6.45 -8.67 6.70
N LEU A 443 -7.68 -8.26 7.02
CA LEU A 443 -8.86 -8.50 6.17
C LEU A 443 -8.70 -7.96 4.75
N PHE A 444 -7.86 -6.94 4.59
CA PHE A 444 -7.55 -6.30 3.31
C PHE A 444 -6.09 -6.53 2.88
N ARG A 445 -5.50 -7.70 3.21
CA ARG A 445 -4.21 -8.11 2.63
C ARG A 445 -4.31 -8.27 1.11
N SER A 446 -3.17 -8.18 0.42
CA SER A 446 -3.07 -8.56 -0.99
C SER A 446 -3.45 -10.03 -1.14
N MET A 447 -4.32 -10.34 -2.10
CA MET A 447 -4.57 -11.72 -2.50
C MET A 447 -3.47 -12.25 -3.42
N ARG A 448 -2.74 -11.35 -4.09
CA ARG A 448 -1.58 -11.73 -4.90
C ARG A 448 -0.39 -12.10 -4.01
N TRP A 449 0.22 -13.25 -4.34
CA TRP A 449 1.52 -13.66 -3.85
C TRP A 449 2.65 -13.06 -4.69
N ASP A 450 3.80 -12.87 -4.04
CA ASP A 450 5.06 -12.49 -4.66
C ASP A 450 6.16 -13.40 -4.10
N LEU A 451 7.16 -13.72 -4.91
CA LEU A 451 8.34 -14.47 -4.47
C LEU A 451 9.54 -13.54 -4.35
N ASN A 452 10.45 -13.87 -3.44
CA ASN A 452 11.73 -13.21 -3.28
C ASN A 452 12.74 -13.67 -4.35
N ASP A 453 13.25 -12.75 -5.17
CA ASP A 453 14.18 -13.10 -6.26
C ASP A 453 15.51 -13.68 -5.78
N LEU A 454 15.87 -13.35 -4.54
CA LEU A 454 17.03 -13.92 -3.89
C LEU A 454 16.68 -15.30 -3.32
N ASP A 455 15.45 -15.57 -2.92
CA ASP A 455 14.99 -16.84 -2.35
C ASP A 455 13.65 -17.27 -2.95
N PRO A 456 13.64 -17.98 -4.08
CA PRO A 456 12.39 -18.29 -4.78
C PRO A 456 11.41 -19.15 -3.98
N GLN A 457 11.83 -19.76 -2.86
CA GLN A 457 10.92 -20.49 -1.97
C GLN A 457 10.25 -19.59 -0.93
N ASP A 458 10.82 -18.41 -0.67
CA ASP A 458 10.27 -17.40 0.23
C ASP A 458 9.17 -16.62 -0.51
N VAL A 459 7.94 -17.12 -0.37
CA VAL A 459 6.73 -16.48 -0.90
C VAL A 459 6.06 -15.64 0.17
N SER A 460 5.60 -14.46 -0.21
CA SER A 460 4.94 -13.52 0.69
C SER A 460 3.76 -12.85 0.00
N CYS A 461 2.83 -12.29 0.79
CA CYS A 461 1.79 -11.44 0.24
C CYS A 461 1.85 -10.06 0.92
N GLY A 462 1.61 -9.03 0.12
CA GLY A 462 1.62 -7.66 0.63
C GLY A 462 0.58 -7.46 1.72
N ASN A 463 1.01 -6.89 2.85
CA ASN A 463 0.16 -6.56 4.01
C ASN A 463 -0.57 -7.77 4.61
N TRP A 464 0.05 -8.95 4.63
CA TRP A 464 -0.51 -10.16 5.25
C TRP A 464 -1.08 -9.91 6.65
N GLY A 465 -0.29 -9.29 7.52
CA GLY A 465 -0.65 -9.03 8.91
C GLY A 465 -0.79 -7.54 9.19
N VAL A 466 -1.60 -7.20 10.19
CA VAL A 466 -1.73 -5.83 10.70
C VAL A 466 -1.79 -5.83 12.22
N TRP A 467 -1.25 -4.80 12.84
CA TRP A 467 -1.35 -4.54 14.27
C TRP A 467 -1.19 -3.04 14.50
N ALA A 468 -1.51 -2.57 15.70
CA ALA A 468 -1.34 -1.16 16.02
C ALA A 468 -0.96 -0.97 17.48
N PHE A 469 -0.15 0.06 17.74
CA PHE A 469 0.33 0.40 19.07
C PHE A 469 0.48 1.91 19.22
N ARG A 470 0.71 2.38 20.44
CA ARG A 470 1.06 3.78 20.74
C ARG A 470 1.92 3.87 21.98
N GLY A 471 2.62 4.99 22.17
CA GLY A 471 3.25 5.25 23.47
C GLY A 471 2.23 5.44 24.59
N LYS A 472 2.56 4.95 25.80
CA LYS A 472 1.70 5.04 26.98
C LYS A 472 1.37 6.47 27.36
N ARG A 473 0.13 6.68 27.78
CA ARG A 473 -0.30 7.89 28.48
C ARG A 473 -0.33 7.61 29.97
N TYR A 474 0.53 8.26 30.73
CA TYR A 474 0.46 8.21 32.19
C TYR A 474 -0.69 9.12 32.63
N GLU A 475 -1.70 8.55 33.29
CA GLU A 475 -2.69 9.36 33.98
C GLU A 475 -1.97 10.17 35.06
N THR A 476 -2.16 11.49 35.07
CA THR A 476 -1.76 12.35 36.19
C THR A 476 -2.61 11.95 37.40
N ALA A 477 -2.17 10.95 38.15
CA ALA A 477 -2.72 10.68 39.47
C ALA A 477 -2.47 11.94 40.32
N THR A 478 -3.54 12.62 40.72
CA THR A 478 -3.46 13.56 41.83
C THR A 478 -2.94 12.77 43.02
N LYS A 479 -1.78 13.18 43.54
CA LYS A 479 -1.25 12.64 44.79
C LYS A 479 -2.29 12.97 45.86
N ASP A 480 -2.96 11.94 46.39
CA ASP A 480 -3.78 12.12 47.58
C ASP A 480 -2.79 12.44 48.72
N ASP A 481 -2.85 13.69 49.20
CA ASP A 481 -2.07 14.20 50.34
C ASP A 481 -2.57 13.63 51.68
#